data_AF-A0A2P2MQ27-F1
#
_entry.id   AF-A0A2P2MQ27-F1
#
_cell.length_a   1.000
_cell.length_b   1.000
_cell.length_c   1.000
_cell.angle_alpha   90.00
_cell.angle_beta   90.00
_cell.angle_gamma   90.00
#
_symmetry.space_group_name_H-M   'P 1'
#
loop_
_entity.id
_entity.type
_entity.pdbx_description
1 polymer ?
#
loop_
_entity_poly.entity_id
_entity_poly.type
_entity_poly.pdbx_seq_one_letter_code
_entity_poly.pdbx_strand_id
1 'polypeptide(L)'
;MKVQVALNSRVHLVPYHIDGGQPSYFIIAGLVFTPLSEPLIDEECEDSIGLKLLAKARHSLARFKGEQIVILSQVAFTFCPKSGSNLFIDLILVYHWH
;
A
#
# COMPACT_ATOMS: atom_id res chain seq x y z
N MET A 1 -23.00 -21.74 -27.61
CA MET A 1 -21.57 -21.88 -27.26
C MET A 1 -21.50 -22.11 -25.75
N LYS A 2 -20.95 -23.24 -25.28
CA LYS A 2 -20.91 -23.60 -23.86
C LYS A 2 -19.49 -23.36 -23.34
N VAL A 3 -19.32 -22.41 -22.44
CA VAL A 3 -18.02 -22.03 -21.87
C VAL A 3 -18.01 -22.46 -20.40
N GLN A 4 -16.92 -23.13 -19.98
CA GLN A 4 -16.66 -23.44 -18.57
C GLN A 4 -15.61 -22.44 -18.06
N VAL A 5 -15.92 -21.75 -16.97
CA VAL A 5 -15.04 -20.77 -16.33
C VAL A 5 -14.87 -21.14 -14.86
N ALA A 6 -13.63 -21.17 -14.38
CA ALA A 6 -13.34 -21.37 -12.97
C ALA A 6 -13.63 -20.08 -12.19
N LEU A 7 -14.55 -20.15 -11.23
CA LEU A 7 -14.84 -19.05 -10.32
C LEU A 7 -13.85 -19.08 -9.15
N ASN A 8 -13.06 -18.03 -9.00
CA ASN A 8 -12.13 -17.84 -7.88
C ASN A 8 -12.60 -16.66 -7.02
N SER A 9 -12.18 -16.62 -5.76
CA SER A 9 -12.38 -15.44 -4.92
C SER A 9 -11.70 -14.22 -5.53
N ARG A 10 -12.29 -13.04 -5.33
CA ARG A 10 -11.74 -11.77 -5.82
C ARG A 10 -10.41 -11.50 -5.12
N VAL A 11 -9.36 -11.26 -5.91
CA VAL A 11 -8.07 -10.79 -5.38
C VAL A 11 -8.18 -9.28 -5.20
N HIS A 12 -8.14 -8.84 -3.94
CA HIS A 12 -8.16 -7.43 -3.58
C HIS A 12 -6.73 -6.88 -3.58
N LEU A 13 -6.50 -5.77 -4.28
CA LEU A 13 -5.19 -5.09 -4.28
C LEU A 13 -4.90 -4.42 -2.93
N VAL A 14 -5.95 -3.88 -2.31
CA VAL A 14 -5.92 -3.34 -0.95
C VAL A 14 -6.80 -4.24 -0.09
N PRO A 15 -6.24 -4.99 0.86
CA PRO A 15 -7.02 -5.88 1.71
C PRO A 15 -7.89 -5.09 2.69
N TYR A 16 -9.15 -5.50 2.82
CA TYR A 16 -10.09 -5.02 3.84
C TYR A 16 -9.81 -5.62 5.22
N HIS A 17 -9.22 -6.81 5.23
CA HIS A 17 -8.89 -7.52 6.45
C HIS A 17 -7.45 -8.00 6.35
N ILE A 18 -6.65 -7.59 7.32
CA ILE A 18 -5.39 -8.23 7.66
C ILE A 18 -5.76 -9.37 8.60
N ASP A 19 -5.55 -10.63 8.22
CA ASP A 19 -5.98 -11.87 8.90
C ASP A 19 -5.40 -12.03 10.33
N GLY A 20 -5.72 -11.11 11.23
CA GLY A 20 -5.25 -11.04 12.62
C GLY A 20 -3.73 -10.86 12.80
N GLY A 21 -2.96 -10.79 11.73
CA GLY A 21 -1.50 -10.61 11.74
C GLY A 21 -1.09 -9.15 11.95
N GLN A 22 0.10 -8.95 12.52
CA GLN A 22 0.72 -7.62 12.57
C GLN A 22 0.96 -7.12 11.13
N PRO A 23 0.63 -5.86 10.79
CA PRO A 23 0.91 -5.32 9.46
C PRO A 23 2.40 -5.43 9.17
N SER A 24 2.73 -5.95 7.99
CA SER A 24 4.12 -6.06 7.55
C SER A 24 4.73 -4.67 7.40
N TYR A 25 5.88 -4.42 8.00
CA TYR A 25 6.61 -3.16 7.81
C TYR A 25 8.03 -3.47 7.36
N PHE A 26 8.59 -2.60 6.52
CA PHE A 26 9.95 -2.68 6.05
C PHE A 26 10.64 -1.34 6.30
N ILE A 27 11.72 -1.34 7.09
CA ILE A 27 12.44 -0.12 7.45
C ILE A 27 13.83 -0.16 6.83
N ILE A 28 14.15 0.83 6.01
CA ILE A 28 15.49 0.99 5.42
C ILE A 28 15.96 2.43 5.54
N ALA A 29 17.14 2.64 6.12
CA ALA A 29 17.72 3.97 6.31
C ALA A 29 16.77 4.99 6.98
N GLY A 30 15.88 4.53 7.85
CA GLY A 30 14.86 5.37 8.51
C GLY A 30 13.57 5.58 7.69
N LEU A 31 13.48 5.08 6.46
CA LEU A 31 12.25 5.08 5.67
C LEU A 31 11.37 3.89 6.08
N VAL A 32 10.14 4.15 6.51
CA VAL A 32 9.18 3.13 6.95
C VAL A 32 8.17 2.84 5.84
N PHE A 33 8.30 1.66 5.26
CA PHE A 33 7.42 1.15 4.21
C PHE A 33 6.35 0.22 4.81
N THR A 34 5.09 0.45 4.46
CA THR A 34 3.95 -0.37 4.88
C THR A 34 3.06 -0.69 3.68
N PRO A 35 2.47 -1.90 3.60
CA PRO A 35 1.48 -2.21 2.60
C PRO A 35 0.21 -1.41 2.90
N LEU A 36 -0.36 -0.83 1.86
CA LEU A 36 -1.61 -0.12 1.93
C LEU A 36 -2.73 -1.12 2.22
N SER A 37 -3.52 -0.79 3.24
CA SER A 37 -4.67 -1.56 3.67
C SER A 37 -5.80 -0.60 4.02
N GLU A 38 -7.05 -1.02 3.90
CA GLU A 38 -8.20 -0.20 4.30
C GLU A 38 -8.13 0.29 5.76
N PRO A 39 -7.72 -0.52 6.76
CA PRO A 39 -7.55 0.00 8.12
C PRO A 39 -6.49 1.11 8.21
N LEU A 40 -5.39 1.02 7.46
CA LEU A 40 -4.39 2.10 7.42
C LEU A 40 -4.95 3.39 6.80
N ILE A 41 -5.86 3.26 5.82
CA ILE A 41 -6.50 4.42 5.18
C ILE A 41 -7.41 5.15 6.18
N ASP A 42 -8.15 4.38 6.98
CA ASP A 42 -9.04 4.89 8.03
C ASP A 42 -8.24 5.55 9.17
N GLU A 43 -7.09 5.00 9.53
CA GLU A 43 -6.21 5.54 10.60
C GLU A 43 -5.50 6.86 10.20
N GLU A 44 -4.94 6.95 8.99
CA GLU A 44 -4.13 8.11 8.57
C GLU A 44 -4.99 9.29 8.08
N CYS A 45 -6.32 9.14 7.98
CA CYS A 45 -7.28 10.09 7.40
C CYS A 45 -7.10 10.30 5.88
N GLU A 46 -8.21 10.28 5.13
CA GLU A 46 -8.22 10.40 3.66
C GLU A 46 -7.50 11.65 3.13
N ASP A 47 -7.49 12.73 3.92
CA ASP A 47 -6.88 14.01 3.56
C ASP A 47 -5.35 13.95 3.51
N SER A 48 -4.71 13.04 4.27
CA SER A 48 -3.24 12.92 4.33
C SER A 48 -2.67 12.01 3.23
N ILE A 49 -3.42 10.97 2.86
CA ILE A 49 -3.03 9.89 1.94
C ILE A 49 -2.97 10.40 0.49
N GLY A 50 -3.69 11.48 0.20
CA GLY A 50 -3.74 12.11 -1.11
C GLY A 50 -4.67 11.39 -2.08
N LEU A 51 -5.43 12.19 -2.84
CA LEU A 51 -6.48 11.72 -3.75
C LEU A 51 -6.00 10.69 -4.79
N LYS A 52 -4.75 10.78 -5.24
CA LYS A 52 -4.18 9.84 -6.24
C LYS A 52 -4.03 8.43 -5.67
N LEU A 53 -3.55 8.32 -4.43
CA LEU A 53 -3.35 7.04 -3.77
C LEU A 53 -4.71 6.43 -3.39
N LEU A 54 -5.64 7.25 -2.90
CA LEU A 54 -7.01 6.82 -2.61
C LEU A 54 -7.75 6.33 -3.87
N ALA A 55 -7.63 7.05 -4.99
CA ALA A 55 -8.17 6.60 -6.27
C ALA A 55 -7.55 5.27 -6.71
N LYS A 56 -6.24 5.08 -6.48
CA LYS A 56 -5.55 3.84 -6.80
C LYS A 56 -6.04 2.69 -5.90
N ALA A 57 -6.26 2.94 -4.61
CA ALA A 57 -6.79 1.95 -3.68
C ALA A 57 -8.22 1.50 -4.05
N ARG A 58 -9.11 2.45 -4.38
CA ARG A 58 -10.53 2.19 -4.64
C ARG A 58 -10.81 1.63 -6.04
N HIS A 59 -10.04 2.05 -7.05
CA HIS A 59 -10.35 1.75 -8.46
C HIS A 59 -9.35 0.79 -9.13
N SER A 60 -8.22 0.46 -8.49
CA SER A 60 -7.27 -0.48 -9.09
C SER A 60 -7.60 -1.92 -8.71
N LEU A 61 -7.42 -2.82 -9.67
CA LEU A 61 -7.53 -4.26 -9.49
C LEU A 61 -6.12 -4.88 -9.47
N ALA A 62 -5.96 -5.96 -8.70
CA ALA A 62 -4.73 -6.72 -8.69
C ALA A 62 -4.51 -7.38 -10.07
N ARG A 63 -3.35 -7.14 -10.66
CA ARG A 63 -2.88 -7.75 -11.91
C ARG A 63 -2.37 -9.17 -11.69
N PHE A 64 -1.87 -9.46 -10.49
CA PHE A 64 -1.37 -10.78 -10.12
C PHE A 64 -1.73 -11.12 -8.66
N LYS A 65 -1.73 -12.42 -8.34
CA LYS A 65 -1.94 -12.87 -6.96
C LYS A 65 -0.80 -12.37 -6.07
N GLY A 66 -1.14 -11.73 -4.95
CA GLY A 66 -0.17 -11.20 -4.00
C GLY A 66 0.37 -9.80 -4.35
N GLU A 67 -0.16 -9.13 -5.37
CA GLU A 67 0.16 -7.73 -5.61
C GLU A 67 -0.30 -6.85 -4.44
N GLN A 68 0.58 -5.99 -3.95
CA GLN A 68 0.30 -5.03 -2.88
C GLN A 68 0.87 -3.66 -3.25
N ILE A 69 0.13 -2.61 -2.91
CA ILE A 69 0.65 -1.23 -2.97
C ILE A 69 1.43 -1.00 -1.68
N VAL A 70 2.70 -0.64 -1.76
CA VAL A 70 3.50 -0.27 -0.58
C VAL A 70 3.71 1.23 -0.60
N ILE A 71 3.50 1.86 0.55
CA ILE A 71 3.62 3.29 0.75
C ILE A 71 4.74 3.60 1.75
N LEU A 72 5.33 4.78 1.60
CA LEU A 72 6.20 5.35 2.62
C LEU A 72 5.32 6.07 3.65
N SER A 73 5.11 5.47 4.81
CA SER A 73 4.28 6.05 5.87
C SER A 73 5.07 7.10 6.68
N GLN A 74 6.33 6.80 7.04
CA GLN A 74 7.11 7.66 7.92
C GLN A 74 8.59 7.72 7.56
N VAL A 75 9.25 8.81 7.95
CA VAL A 75 10.70 8.98 7.91
C VAL A 75 11.22 9.21 9.32
N ALA A 76 11.97 8.26 9.86
CA ALA A 76 12.63 8.38 11.15
C ALA A 76 13.78 9.38 11.08
N PHE A 77 13.83 10.25 12.08
CA PHE A 77 14.64 11.48 12.15
C PHE A 77 16.16 11.30 12.00
N THR A 78 16.68 10.07 12.03
CA THR A 78 18.10 9.78 11.78
C THR A 78 18.49 9.96 10.31
N PHE A 79 17.52 10.00 9.40
CA PHE A 79 17.73 10.38 8.00
C PHE A 79 17.56 11.90 7.88
N CYS A 80 18.66 12.64 7.82
CA CYS A 80 18.65 14.06 7.48
C CYS A 80 18.81 14.18 5.96
N PRO A 81 17.73 14.26 5.16
CA PRO A 81 17.88 14.59 3.75
C PRO A 81 18.48 16.00 3.68
N LYS A 82 19.75 16.09 3.29
CA LYS A 82 20.33 17.38 2.91
C LYS A 82 19.51 17.89 1.73
N SER A 83 18.75 18.96 1.94
CA SER A 83 17.84 19.64 1.01
C SER A 83 16.35 19.35 1.22
N GLY A 84 15.76 19.99 2.24
CA GLY A 84 14.58 20.86 2.09
C GLY A 84 13.26 20.34 1.52
N SER A 85 13.09 19.04 1.25
CA SER A 85 11.81 18.50 0.79
C SER A 85 11.12 17.75 1.93
N ASN A 86 9.92 18.22 2.29
CA ASN A 86 8.95 17.47 3.09
C ASN A 86 8.61 16.19 2.32
N LEU A 87 9.39 15.14 2.53
CA LEU A 87 9.23 13.82 1.91
C LEU A 87 8.10 13.05 2.61
N PHE A 88 6.94 13.67 2.76
CA PHE A 88 5.75 13.01 3.27
C PHE A 88 4.98 12.41 2.08
N ILE A 89 4.96 11.07 2.03
CA ILE A 89 3.97 10.22 1.33
C ILE A 89 4.07 10.13 -0.22
N ASP A 90 5.04 10.73 -0.90
CA ASP A 90 5.08 10.66 -2.38
C ASP A 90 5.70 9.38 -3.00
N LEU A 91 6.31 8.47 -2.21
CA LEU A 91 6.95 7.28 -2.77
C LEU A 91 6.00 6.06 -2.75
N ILE A 92 5.27 5.87 -3.84
CA ILE A 92 4.48 4.66 -4.10
C ILE A 92 5.37 3.64 -4.82
N LEU A 93 5.73 2.56 -4.14
CA LEU A 93 6.44 1.43 -4.75
C LEU A 93 5.49 0.23 -4.82
N VAL A 94 5.26 -0.29 -6.03
CA VAL A 94 4.52 -1.53 -6.22
C VAL A 94 5.54 -2.66 -6.15
N TYR A 95 5.50 -3.46 -5.09
CA TYR A 95 6.43 -4.57 -4.88
C TYR A 95 5.81 -5.90 -5.29
N HIS A 96 6.68 -6.80 -5.76
CA HIS A 96 6.38 -8.19 -6.03
C HIS A 96 7.08 -9.03 -4.97
N TRP A 97 6.32 -9.77 -4.15
CA TRP A 97 6.87 -10.76 -3.24
C TRP A 97 6.84 -12.12 -3.95
N HIS A 98 8.01 -12.72 -4.17
CA HIS A 98 8.20 -13.99 -4.90
C HIS A 98 8.21 -15.19 -3.94
#